data_AF-A0A349E7C4-F1
#
_entry.id   AF-A0A349E7C4-F1
#
_cell.length_a   1.000
_cell.length_b   1.000
_cell.length_c   1.000
_cell.angle_alpha   90.00
_cell.angle_beta   90.00
_cell.angle_gamma   90.00
#
_symmetry.space_group_name_H-M   'P 1'
#
loop_
_entity.id
_entity.type
_entity.pdbx_description
1 polymer ?
#
loop_
_entity_poly.entity_id
_entity_poly.type
_entity_poly.pdbx_seq_one_letter_code
_entity_poly.pdbx_strand_id
1 'polypeptide(L)' 'MRLPTKILSVALVLAWLVAPAALAAEGQFYVAPGLQWMEFDDTTGLKQHTNYFLGIGYDFTDRPTD' A
#
# COMPACT_ATOMS: atom_id res chain seq x y z
N MET A 1 28.39 -10.40 -5.66
CA MET A 1 27.13 -9.96 -5.04
C MET A 1 26.39 -11.19 -4.52
N ARG A 2 26.15 -11.27 -3.20
CA ARG A 2 25.65 -12.49 -2.54
C ARG A 2 24.16 -12.69 -2.85
N LEU A 3 23.83 -13.81 -3.51
CA LEU A 3 22.47 -14.26 -3.82
C LEU A 3 21.44 -14.13 -2.66
N PRO A 4 21.78 -14.37 -1.37
CA PRO A 4 20.81 -14.21 -0.27
C PRO A 4 20.29 -12.77 -0.10
N THR A 5 21.06 -11.75 -0.49
CA THR A 5 20.66 -10.35 -0.27
C THR A 5 19.49 -9.92 -1.15
N LYS A 6 19.40 -10.49 -2.37
CA LYS A 6 18.33 -10.17 -3.33
C LYS A 6 17.00 -10.81 -2.92
N ILE A 7 17.03 -12.05 -2.44
CA ILE A 7 15.84 -12.79 -2.01
C ILE A 7 15.25 -12.16 -0.73
N LEU A 8 16.11 -11.74 0.20
CA LEU A 8 15.68 -11.05 1.43
C LEU A 8 14.96 -9.73 1.13
N SER A 9 15.41 -9.00 0.11
CA SER A 9 14.82 -7.71 -0.28
C SER A 9 13.43 -7.88 -0.88
N VAL A 10 13.21 -8.91 -1.71
CA VAL A 10 11.90 -9.21 -2.29
C VAL A 10 10.91 -9.68 -1.23
N ALA A 11 11.36 -10.51 -0.29
CA ALA A 11 10.53 -10.97 0.82
C ALA A 11 10.09 -9.80 1.73
N LEU A 12 10.97 -8.82 1.98
CA LEU A 12 10.65 -7.64 2.76
C LEU A 12 9.58 -6.76 2.09
N VAL A 13 9.68 -6.56 0.77
CA VAL A 13 8.69 -5.79 0.00
C VAL A 13 7.33 -6.49 -0.03
N LEU A 14 7.31 -7.82 -0.20
CA LEU A 14 6.07 -8.62 -0.14
C LEU A 14 5.42 -8.59 1.25
N ALA A 15 6.22 -8.64 2.32
CA ALA A 15 5.72 -8.53 3.69
C ALA A 15 5.04 -7.17 3.95
N TRP A 16 5.53 -6.08 3.34
CA TRP A 16 4.89 -4.76 3.41
C TRP A 16 3.61 -4.66 2.59
N LEU A 17 3.52 -5.39 1.47
CA LEU A 17 2.33 -5.36 0.60
C LEU A 17 1.14 -6.14 1.18
N VAL A 18 1.42 -7.17 1.98
CA VAL A 18 0.42 -8.05 2.61
C VAL A 18 0.22 -7.74 4.10
N ALA A 19 1.06 -6.87 4.68
CA ALA A 19 0.80 -6.36 6.01
C ALA A 19 -0.59 -5.69 5.99
N PRO A 20 -1.56 -6.17 6.79
CA PRO A 20 -2.79 -5.41 6.99
C PRO A 20 -2.33 -4.02 7.40
N ALA A 21 -2.73 -3.00 6.63
CA ALA A 21 -2.37 -1.59 6.85
C ALA A 21 -2.27 -1.39 8.35
N ALA A 22 -1.03 -1.27 8.86
CA ALA A 22 -0.71 -1.55 10.25
C ALA A 22 -1.85 -0.99 11.10
N LEU A 23 -2.63 -1.86 11.75
CA LEU A 23 -3.83 -1.46 12.49
C LEU A 23 -3.35 -0.40 13.47
N ALA A 24 -3.49 0.86 13.07
CA ALA A 24 -3.05 1.95 13.89
C ALA A 24 -4.05 1.93 15.04
N ALA A 25 -3.53 1.71 16.24
CA ALA A 25 -4.35 1.87 17.43
C ALA A 25 -4.94 3.29 17.43
N GLU A 26 -6.04 3.49 18.15
CA GLU A 26 -6.58 4.83 18.34
C GLU A 26 -5.47 5.85 18.69
N GLY A 27 -5.50 6.97 17.98
CA GLY A 27 -4.57 8.08 18.14
C GLY A 27 -3.22 7.91 17.45
N GLN A 28 -3.04 6.91 16.57
CA GLN A 28 -1.78 6.66 15.87
C GLN A 28 -1.75 7.21 14.45
N PHE A 29 -0.59 7.76 14.05
CA PHE A 29 -0.29 8.06 12.66
C PHE A 29 0.20 6.81 11.93
N TYR A 30 -0.15 6.70 10.64
CA TYR A 30 0.35 5.64 9.78
C TYR A 30 0.69 6.16 8.39
N VAL A 31 1.53 5.38 7.69
CA VAL A 31 1.90 5.61 6.29
C VAL A 31 1.30 4.46 5.47
N ALA A 32 0.62 4.81 4.38
CA ALA A 32 -0.07 3.88 3.51
C ALA A 32 0.54 3.92 2.10
N PRO A 33 1.57 3.10 1.81
CA PRO A 33 2.03 2.94 0.45
C PRO A 33 0.98 2.17 -0.37
N GLY A 34 0.82 2.51 -1.64
CA GLY A 34 -0.12 1.79 -2.49
C GLY A 34 0.21 1.85 -3.97
N LEU A 35 -0.36 0.89 -4.69
CA LEU A 35 -0.36 0.80 -6.14
C LEU A 35 -1.79 1.08 -6.62
N GLN A 36 -1.94 2.04 -7.51
CA GLN A 36 -3.21 2.36 -8.15
C GLN A 36 -3.19 1.86 -9.59
N TRP A 37 -4.20 1.05 -9.95
CA TRP A 37 -4.52 0.73 -11.33
C TRP A 37 -5.82 1.43 -11.70
N MET A 38 -5.80 2.20 -12.78
CA MET A 38 -6.95 2.94 -13.25
C MET A 38 -7.19 2.63 -14.72
N GLU A 39 -8.35 2.05 -14.97
CA GLU A 39 -8.85 1.74 -16.30
C GLU A 39 -9.89 2.79 -16.70
N PHE A 40 -9.77 3.29 -17.92
CA PHE A 40 -10.69 4.26 -18.49
C PHE A 40 -11.42 3.61 -19.66
N ASP A 41 -12.66 4.04 -19.88
CA ASP A 41 -13.39 3.65 -21.09
C ASP A 41 -12.87 4.38 -22.32
N ASP A 42 -13.16 3.81 -23.49
CA ASP A 42 -12.70 4.30 -24.80
C ASP A 42 -13.33 5.66 -25.20
N THR A 43 -14.33 6.15 -24.47
CA THR A 43 -15.02 7.40 -24.79
C THR A 43 -14.30 8.63 -24.28
N THR A 44 -13.49 8.46 -23.22
CA THR A 44 -12.73 9.54 -22.61
C THR A 44 -11.43 9.90 -23.34
N GLY A 45 -10.92 8.99 -24.19
CA GLY A 45 -9.61 9.12 -24.84
C GLY A 45 -8.41 9.04 -23.87
N LEU A 46 -8.65 8.71 -22.61
CA LEU A 46 -7.63 8.54 -21.60
C LEU A 46 -7.05 7.13 -21.66
N LYS A 47 -5.73 7.02 -21.46
CA LYS A 47 -5.05 5.72 -21.45
C LYS A 47 -5.20 5.06 -20.09
N GLN A 48 -5.09 3.74 -20.04
CA GLN A 48 -4.91 3.03 -18.77
C GLN A 48 -3.67 3.56 -18.04
N HIS A 49 -3.77 3.73 -16.73
CA HIS A 49 -2.70 4.28 -15.91
C HIS A 49 -2.45 3.40 -14.68
N THR A 50 -1.18 3.05 -14.48
CA THR A 50 -0.67 2.48 -13.23
C THR A 50 0.14 3.55 -12.52
N ASN A 51 -0.10 3.75 -11.22
CA ASN A 51 0.62 4.73 -10.42
C ASN A 51 0.99 4.17 -9.04
N TYR A 52 2.00 4.77 -8.41
CA TYR A 52 2.36 4.52 -7.02
C TYR A 52 1.99 5.73 -6.18
N PHE A 53 1.49 5.52 -4.97
CA PHE A 53 1.19 6.59 -4.03
C PHE A 53 1.72 6.29 -2.63
N LEU A 54 1.93 7.36 -1.86
CA LEU A 54 2.27 7.30 -0.45
C LEU A 54 1.28 8.17 0.33
N GLY A 55 0.36 7.54 1.04
CA GLY A 55 -0.60 8.20 1.91
C GLY A 55 -0.07 8.35 3.34
N ILE A 56 -0.60 9.35 4.04
CA ILE A 56 -0.44 9.49 5.50
C ILE A 56 -1.84 9.53 6.12
N GLY A 57 -2.01 8.89 7.27
CA GLY A 57 -3.28 8.81 7.97
C GLY A 57 -3.13 8.91 9.48
N TYR A 58 -4.25 9.15 10.15
CA TYR A 58 -4.38 9.19 11.61
C TYR A 58 -5.67 8.46 11.98
N ASP A 59 -5.59 7.44 12.83
CA ASP A 59 -6.77 6.71 13.29
C ASP A 59 -7.34 7.42 14.52
N PHE A 60 -8.57 7.96 14.40
CA PHE A 60 -9.24 8.73 15.46
C PHE A 60 -9.93 7.87 16.51
N THR A 61 -10.28 6.63 16.19
CA THR A 61 -11.04 5.72 17.05
C THR A 61 -10.66 4.29 16.71
N ASP A 62 -10.66 3.42 17.71
CA ASP A 62 -10.48 1.99 17.49
C ASP A 62 -11.54 1.43 16.52
N ARG A 63 -11.11 0.55 15.61
CA ARG A 63 -12.03 -0.16 14.71
C ARG A 63 -12.83 -1.19 15.53
N PRO A 64 -14.18 -1.21 15.46
CA PRO A 64 -14.97 -2.23 16.12
C PRO A 64 -14.56 -3.62 15.64
N THR A 65 -14.25 -4.50 16.58
CA THR A 65 -14.02 -5.93 16.32
C THR A 65 -15.33 -6.69 16.54
N ASP A 66 -16.18 -6.72 15.52
CA ASP A 66 -17.36 -7.62 15.46
C ASP A 66 -17.04 -8.88 14.66
#